data_AF-A0A7J9J5Y9-F1
#
_entry.id   AF-A0A7J9J5Y9-F1
#
_cell.length_a   1.000
_cell.length_b   1.000
_cell.length_c   1.000
_cell.angle_alpha   90.00
_cell.angle_beta   90.00
_cell.angle_gamma   90.00
#
_symmetry.space_group_name_H-M   'P 1'
#
loop_
_entity.id
_entity.type
_entity.pdbx_description
1 polymer ?
#
loop_
_entity_poly.entity_id
_entity_poly.type
_entity_poly.pdbx_seq_one_letter_code
_entity_poly.pdbx_strand_id
1 'polypeptide(L)' 'MRSTLANLWHLIKGIQILDLGEKSFLFRFFHLMDLKRVINGSPWTFNNHMLLFH' A
#
# COMPACT_ATOMS: atom_id res chain seq x y z
N MET A 1 -1.51 9.90 3.47
CA MET A 1 -0.95 8.58 3.12
C MET A 1 -2.05 7.54 2.91
N ARG A 2 -2.85 7.20 3.92
CA ARG A 2 -3.87 6.12 3.83
C ARG A 2 -4.92 6.32 2.73
N SER A 3 -5.58 7.48 2.68
CA SER A 3 -6.59 7.77 1.65
C SER A 3 -5.98 7.80 0.24
N THR A 4 -4.81 8.43 0.09
CA THR A 4 -4.10 8.50 -1.19
C THR A 4 -3.71 7.11 -1.72
N LEU A 5 -3.11 6.26 -0.88
CA LEU A 5 -2.74 4.90 -1.26
C LEU A 5 -3.96 4.00 -1.48
N ALA A 6 -5.01 4.15 -0.67
CA ALA A 6 -6.24 3.40 -0.87
C ALA A 6 -6.91 3.73 -2.21
N ASN A 7 -6.89 5.00 -2.60
CA ASN A 7 -7.40 5.43 -3.91
C ASN A 7 -6.47 4.98 -5.05
N LEU A 8 -5.16 5.16 -4.91
CA LEU A 8 -4.15 4.75 -5.90
C LEU A 8 -4.26 3.25 -6.22
N TRP A 9 -4.43 2.42 -5.20
CA TRP A 9 -4.51 0.98 -5.34
C TRP A 9 -5.93 0.45 -5.59
N HIS A 10 -6.92 1.34 -5.69
CA HIS A 10 -8.33 0.99 -5.91
C HIS A 10 -8.81 -0.14 -4.98
N LEU A 11 -8.56 0.03 -3.67
CA LEU A 11 -8.87 -0.97 -2.66
C LEU A 11 -10.38 -1.09 -2.46
N ILE A 12 -10.88 -2.32 -2.34
CA ILE A 12 -12.31 -2.58 -2.20
C ILE A 12 -12.74 -2.50 -0.73
N LYS A 13 -11.94 -3.09 0.17
CA LYS A 13 -12.27 -3.19 1.60
C LYS A 13 -11.43 -2.25 2.48
N GLY A 14 -10.53 -1.52 1.85
CA GLY A 14 -9.59 -0.62 2.51
C GLY A 14 -8.37 -1.34 3.10
N ILE A 15 -7.57 -0.56 3.80
CA ILE A 15 -6.26 -0.96 4.33
C ILE A 15 -6.05 -0.31 5.69
N GLN A 16 -5.29 -0.99 6.56
CA GLN A 16 -4.69 -0.38 7.73
C GLN A 16 -3.19 -0.21 7.48
N ILE A 17 -2.68 0.97 7.79
CA ILE A 17 -1.27 1.32 7.63
C ILE A 17 -0.75 1.66 9.03
N LEU A 18 0.32 1.00 9.44
CA LEU A 18 1.06 1.31 10.65
C LEU A 18 2.44 1.84 10.27
N ASP A 19 2.80 3.01 10.80
CA ASP A 19 4.15 3.57 10.67
C ASP A 19 5.06 2.88 11.70
N LEU A 20 6.15 2.28 11.22
CA LEU A 20 7.14 1.59 12.04
C LEU A 20 8.37 2.48 12.32
N GLY A 21 8.41 3.70 11.77
CA GLY A 21 9.59 4.54 11.76
C GLY A 21 10.57 4.15 10.65
N GLU A 22 11.64 4.93 10.49
CA GLU A 22 12.73 4.64 9.55
C GLU A 22 12.29 4.42 8.09
N LYS A 23 11.20 5.07 7.67
CA LYS A 23 10.55 4.88 6.34
C LYS A 23 9.98 3.47 6.11
N SER A 24 9.76 2.73 7.18
CA SER A 24 9.13 1.41 7.17
C SER A 24 7.66 1.51 7.54
N PHE A 25 6.82 0.79 6.78
CA PHE A 25 5.37 0.78 7.00
C PHE A 25 4.85 -0.64 6.93
N LEU A 26 3.93 -0.98 7.84
CA LEU A 26 3.18 -2.23 7.78
C LEU A 26 1.82 -1.99 7.13
N PHE A 27 1.58 -2.68 6.03
CA PHE A 27 0.34 -2.65 5.28
C PHE A 27 -0.50 -3.89 5.56
N ARG A 28 -1.63 -3.72 6.26
CA ARG A 28 -2.58 -4.81 6.52
C ARG A 28 -3.78 -4.67 5.58
N PHE A 29 -3.85 -5.59 4.61
CA PHE A 29 -4.97 -5.69 3.69
C PHE A 29 -6.09 -6.53 4.30
N PHE A 30 -7.33 -6.08 4.13
CA PHE A 30 -8.52 -6.81 4.60
C PHE A 30 -9.13 -7.73 3.51
N HIS A 31 -8.53 -7.74 2.31
CA HIS A 31 -8.98 -8.55 1.19
C HIS A 31 -7.78 -9.04 0.36
N LEU A 32 -7.79 -10.32 -0.03
CA LEU A 32 -6.67 -10.92 -0.77
C LEU A 32 -6.51 -10.33 -2.17
N MET A 33 -7.60 -9.98 -2.85
CA MET A 33 -7.50 -9.36 -4.18
C MET A 33 -6.84 -7.98 -4.13
N ASP A 34 -7.08 -7.23 -3.06
CA ASP A 34 -6.45 -5.92 -2.85
C ASP A 34 -4.92 -6.10 -2.74
N LEU A 35 -4.46 -7.09 -1.96
CA LEU A 35 -3.03 -7.46 -1.89
C LEU A 35 -2.48 -7.86 -3.26
N LYS A 36 -3.13 -8.79 -3.96
CA LYS A 36 -2.68 -9.24 -5.29
C LYS A 36 -2.58 -8.09 -6.28
N ARG A 37 -3.53 -7.16 -6.26
CA ARG A 37 -3.53 -5.98 -7.14
C ARG A 37 -2.35 -5.06 -6.86
N VAL A 38 -2.04 -4.83 -5.59
CA VAL A 38 -0.89 -4.01 -5.18
C VAL A 38 0.42 -4.67 -5.58
N ILE A 39 0.60 -5.96 -5.31
CA ILE A 39 1.84 -6.67 -5.66
C ILE A 39 2.02 -6.75 -7.18
N ASN A 40 0.97 -7.15 -7.92
CA ASN A 40 1.05 -7.31 -9.37
C ASN A 40 1.16 -5.99 -10.14
N GLY A 41 0.68 -4.89 -9.55
CA GLY A 41 0.78 -3.55 -10.14
C GLY A 41 2.07 -2.80 -9.79
N SER A 42 2.98 -3.42 -9.04
CA SER A 42 4.28 -2.82 -8.73
C SER A 42 5.12 -2.63 -10.01
N PRO A 43 6.04 -1.64 -10.05
CA PRO A 43 6.44 -0.74 -8.97
C PRO A 43 5.48 0.45 -8.74
N TRP A 44 5.36 0.89 -7.48
CA TRP A 44 4.56 2.06 -7.09
C TRP A 44 5.44 3.21 -6.60
N THR A 45 5.02 4.44 -6.87
CA THR A 45 5.64 5.64 -6.33
C THR A 45 4.64 6.41 -5.45
N PHE A 46 5.12 6.95 -4.34
CA PHE A 46 4.37 7.80 -3.42
C PHE A 46 5.27 8.94 -2.95
N ASN A 47 4.83 10.19 -3.13
CA ASN A 47 5.62 11.39 -2.79
C ASN A 47 7.06 11.36 -3.38
N ASN A 48 7.21 11.02 -4.66
CA ASN A 48 8.51 10.85 -5.33
C ASN A 48 9.46 9.80 -4.72
N HIS A 49 8.95 8.93 -3.84
CA HIS A 49 9.68 7.78 -3.33
C HIS A 49 9.08 6.49 -3.90
N MET A 50 9.93 5.55 -4.30
CA MET A 50 9.49 4.22 -4.73
C MET A 50 9.14 3.37 -3.50
N LEU A 51 7.99 2.69 -3.56
CA LEU A 51 7.59 1.73 -2.55
C LEU A 51 8.24 0.38 -2.86
N LEU A 52 8.95 -0.17 -1.88
CA LEU A 52 9.55 -1.49 -1.93
C LEU A 52 8.73 -2.43 -1.04
N PHE A 53 8.36 -3.59 -1.59
CA PHE A 53 7.69 -4.66 -0.85
C PHE A 53 8.72 -5.76 -0.57
N HIS A 54 8.77 -6.24 0.68
CA HIS A 54 9.59 -7.36 1.12
C HIS A 54 8.69 -8.49 1.62
#